data_AF-A0A6B3GR11-F1
#
_entry.id   AF-A0A6B3GR11-F1
#
_cell.length_a   1.000
_cell.length_b   1.000
_cell.length_c   1.000
_cell.angle_alpha   90.00
_cell.angle_beta   90.00
_cell.angle_gamma   90.00
#
_symmetry.space_group_name_H-M   'P 1'
#
loop_
_entity.id
_entity.type
_entity.pdbx_description
1 polymer ?
#
loop_
_entity_poly.entity_id
_entity_poly.type
_entity_poly.pdbx_seq_one_letter_code
_entity_poly.pdbx_strand_id
1 'polypeptide(L)' 'MRRTVLEHFPAGDPRGSRTAEEFAARRRGEGLAAEVVMDLDQDAFLVIVEQQAGSTAPAP' A
#
# COMPACT_ATOMS: atom_id res chain seq x y z
N MET A 1 -6.77 -5.38 11.87
CA MET A 1 -6.47 -4.95 10.49
C MET A 1 -5.00 -5.26 10.23
N ARG A 2 -4.65 -6.04 9.19
CA ARG A 2 -3.25 -6.34 8.85
C ARG A 2 -2.88 -5.52 7.63
N ARG A 3 -1.98 -4.56 7.80
CA ARG A 3 -1.44 -3.74 6.72
C ARG A 3 -0.34 -4.53 6.02
N THR A 4 -0.50 -4.73 4.73
CA THR A 4 0.51 -5.41 3.90
C THR A 4 1.03 -4.40 2.90
N VAL A 5 2.35 -4.20 2.85
CA VAL A 5 2.98 -3.39 1.82
C VAL A 5 2.86 -4.14 0.50
N LEU A 6 2.25 -3.52 -0.50
CA LEU A 6 2.21 -4.03 -1.87
C LEU A 6 3.45 -3.61 -2.65
N GLU A 7 3.83 -2.33 -2.53
CA GLU A 7 4.89 -1.74 -3.33
C GLU A 7 5.51 -0.55 -2.59
N HIS A 8 6.80 -0.29 -2.84
CA HIS A 8 7.51 0.89 -2.32
C HIS A 8 7.99 1.79 -3.47
N PHE A 9 7.91 3.09 -3.26
CA PHE A 9 8.33 4.12 -4.22
C PHE A 9 9.32 5.06 -3.52
N PRO A 10 10.53 5.28 -4.06
CA PRO A 10 11.49 6.20 -3.45
C PRO A 10 10.94 7.64 -3.47
N ALA A 11 10.99 8.35 -2.33
CA ALA A 11 10.52 9.72 -2.22
C ALA A 11 11.54 10.75 -2.78
N GLY A 12 12.77 10.29 -3.07
CA GLY A 12 13.81 11.11 -3.67
C GLY A 12 13.53 11.59 -5.11
N ASP A 13 12.53 11.02 -5.80
CA ASP A 13 12.08 11.54 -7.10
C ASP A 13 10.89 12.50 -6.88
N PRO A 14 10.88 13.70 -7.49
CA PRO A 14 9.77 14.66 -7.36
C PRO A 14 8.41 14.11 -7.80
N ARG A 15 8.37 12.97 -8.51
CA ARG A 15 7.14 12.27 -8.90
C ARG A 15 6.80 11.06 -8.04
N GLY A 16 7.64 10.67 -7.07
CA GLY A 16 7.45 9.47 -6.26
C GLY A 16 6.09 9.44 -5.55
N SER A 17 5.64 10.58 -5.02
CA SER A 17 4.31 10.72 -4.40
C SER A 17 3.17 10.49 -5.40
N ARG A 18 3.26 11.06 -6.60
CA ARG A 18 2.26 10.89 -7.66
C ARG A 18 2.15 9.44 -8.11
N THR A 19 3.29 8.76 -8.30
CA THR A 19 3.29 7.35 -8.70
C THR A 19 2.67 6.45 -7.63
N ALA A 20 2.97 6.71 -6.36
CA ALA A 20 2.36 5.99 -5.25
C ALA A 20 0.84 6.23 -5.17
N GLU A 21 0.39 7.47 -5.35
CA GLU A 21 -1.03 7.82 -5.38
C GLU A 21 -1.78 7.17 -6.55
N GLU A 22 -1.24 7.21 -7.77
CA GLU A 22 -1.84 6.57 -8.95
C GLU A 22 -1.97 5.06 -8.74
N PHE A 23 -0.94 4.43 -8.17
CA PHE A 23 -0.97 3.01 -7.86
C PHE A 23 -2.03 2.69 -6.79
N ALA A 24 -2.08 3.45 -5.70
CA ALA A 24 -3.09 3.27 -4.65
C ALA A 24 -4.51 3.49 -5.20
N ALA A 25 -4.72 4.51 -6.04
CA ALA A 25 -6.00 4.78 -6.69
C ALA A 25 -6.44 3.62 -7.59
N ARG A 26 -5.51 3.05 -8.36
CA ARG A 26 -5.79 1.86 -9.18
C ARG A 26 -6.19 0.66 -8.33
N ARG A 27 -5.46 0.39 -7.24
CA ARG A 27 -5.81 -0.70 -6.31
C ARG A 27 -7.17 -0.48 -5.65
N ARG A 28 -7.51 0.76 -5.30
CA ARG A 28 -8.86 1.13 -4.82
C ARG A 28 -9.93 0.87 -5.86
N GLY A 29 -9.67 1.15 -7.14
CA GLY A 29 -10.57 0.81 -8.25
C GLY A 29 -10.79 -0.69 -8.43
N GLU A 30 -9.82 -1.52 -8.03
CA GLU A 30 -9.93 -2.98 -8.01
C GLU A 30 -10.66 -3.51 -6.75
N GLY A 31 -11.07 -2.64 -5.84
CA GLY A 31 -11.75 -2.99 -4.59
C GLY A 31 -10.82 -3.28 -3.41
N LEU A 32 -9.51 -3.02 -3.55
CA LEU A 32 -8.54 -3.15 -2.47
C LEU A 32 -8.47 -1.85 -1.68
N ALA A 33 -8.54 -1.93 -0.34
CA ALA A 33 -8.35 -0.79 0.54
C ALA A 33 -6.86 -0.39 0.60
N ALA A 34 -6.36 0.23 -0.47
CA ALA A 34 -4.98 0.69 -0.60
C ALA A 34 -4.79 2.10 -0.03
N GLU A 35 -3.68 2.35 0.64
CA GLU A 35 -3.29 3.65 1.17
C GLU A 35 -1.81 3.90 0.93
N VAL A 36 -1.47 5.17 0.69
CA VAL A 36 -0.08 5.61 0.58
C VAL A 36 0.36 6.09 1.95
N VAL A 37 1.45 5.53 2.46
CA VAL A 37 2.08 5.91 3.71
C VAL A 37 3.50 6.37 3.41
N MET A 38 3.90 7.53 3.93
CA MET A 38 5.26 8.01 3.82
C MET A 38 6.10 7.37 4.94
N ASP A 39 7.11 6.61 4.56
CA ASP A 39 8.15 6.10 5.44
C ASP A 39 9.28 7.11 5.49
N LEU A 40 9.45 7.72 6.67
CA LEU A 40 10.46 8.73 6.93
C LEU A 40 11.86 8.13 7.17
N ASP A 41 11.95 6.84 7.49
CA ASP A 41 13.22 6.16 7.79
C ASP A 41 13.95 5.81 6.49
N GLN A 42 13.20 5.34 5.49
CA GLN A 42 13.72 5.03 4.16
C GLN A 42 13.51 6.14 3.12
N ASP A 43 12.87 7.24 3.51
CA ASP A 43 12.49 8.33 2.59
C ASP A 43 11.75 7.78 1.36
N ALA A 44 10.66 7.06 1.61
CA ALA A 44 9.92 6.32 0.60
C ALA A 44 8.40 6.35 0.83
N PHE A 45 7.62 6.36 -0.24
CA PHE A 45 6.18 6.15 -0.19
C PHE A 45 5.86 4.66 -0.32
N LEU A 46 5.23 4.10 0.70
CA LEU A 46 4.77 2.72 0.75
C LEU A 46 3.29 2.67 0.40
N VAL A 47 2.92 1.86 -0.58
CA VAL A 47 1.50 1.56 -0.81
C VAL A 47 1.15 0.31 -0.01
N ILE A 48 0.33 0.49 1.02
CA ILE A 48 -0.16 -0.58 1.87
C ILE A 48 -1.61 -0.91 1.51
N VAL A 49 -2.01 -2.17 1.67
CA VAL A 49 -3.42 -2.55 1.69
C VAL A 49 -3.81 -3.05 3.06
N GLU A 50 -4.99 -2.65 3.50
CA GLU A 50 -5.64 -3.23 4.67
C GLU A 50 -6.27 -4.56 4.27
N GLN A 51 -5.56 -5.65 4.53
CA GLN A 51 -6.17 -6.97 4.49
C GLN A 51 -6.90 -7.18 5.82
N GLN A 52 -8.20 -7.44 5.75
CA GLN A 52 -8.91 -8.00 6.88
C GLN A 52 -8.24 -9.33 7.19
N ALA A 53 -7.53 -9.39 8.31
CA ALA A 53 -7.00 -10.63 8.86
C ALA A 53 -8.21 -11.48 9.26
N GLY A 54 -8.76 -12.24 8.31
CA GLY A 54 -10.07 -12.87 8.50
C GLY A 54 -10.51 -13.90 7.47
N SER A 55 -9.74 -14.15 6.39
CA SER A 55 -10.00 -15.29 5.50
C SER A 55 -8.79 -16.23 5.46
N THR A 56 -8.33 -16.67 6.64
CA THR A 56 -7.64 -17.95 6.72
C THR A 56 -8.15 -18.69 7.94
N ALA A 57 -9.13 -19.55 7.68
CA ALA A 57 -9.28 -20.80 8.40
C ALA A 57 -9.47 -21.87 7.32
N PRO A 58 -8.55 -22.83 7.22
CA PRO A 58 -8.96 -24.20 7.00
C PRO A 58 -8.72 -24.98 8.29
N ALA A 59 -9.83 -25.40 8.90
CA ALA A 59 -9.94 -26.54 9.81
C ALA A 59 -9.35 -27.82 9.14
N PRO A 60 -9.00 -28.91 9.86
CA PRO A 60 -9.46 -29.35 11.18
C PRO A 60 -8.44 -29.26 12.33
#